data_AF-T0ZE46-F1
#
_entry.id   AF-T0ZE46-F1
#
_cell.length_a   1.000
_cell.length_b   1.000
_cell.length_c   1.000
_cell.angle_alpha   90.00
_cell.angle_beta   90.00
_cell.angle_gamma   90.00
#
_symmetry.space_group_name_H-M   'P 1'
#
loop_
_entity.id
_entity.type
_entity.pdbx_description
1 polymer ?
#
loop_
_entity_poly.entity_id
_entity_poly.type
_entity_poly.pdbx_seq_one_letter_code
_entity_poly.pdbx_strand_id
1 'polypeptide(L)'
;MVRRVTLADAQFRPDLDFVLPGLLRGTVGLIVGQGAVGKSFLALQLAIGVALGRPIGQGPEGDIYEAPARGATVCVFGEDPLGDRAGPPAHAAPDAHSR
;
A
#
# COMPACT_ATOMS: atom_id res chain seq x y z
N MET A 1 4.66 -35.09 -24.43
CA MET A 1 5.38 -34.00 -23.72
C MET A 1 4.53 -32.74 -23.84
N VAL A 2 4.04 -32.17 -22.73
CA VAL A 2 3.11 -31.02 -22.77
C VAL A 2 3.91 -29.73 -22.72
N ARG A 3 3.78 -28.87 -23.74
CA ARG A 3 4.40 -27.54 -23.77
C ARG A 3 3.64 -26.62 -22.83
N ARG A 4 4.30 -26.10 -21.79
CA ARG A 4 3.76 -25.02 -20.96
C ARG A 4 3.71 -23.75 -21.81
N VAL A 5 2.53 -23.17 -21.94
CA VAL A 5 2.31 -21.84 -22.50
C VAL A 5 2.15 -20.89 -21.31
N THR A 6 2.99 -19.86 -21.26
CA THR A 6 2.97 -18.85 -20.20
C THR A 6 2.42 -17.52 -20.75
N LEU A 7 2.09 -16.59 -19.87
CA LEU A 7 1.75 -15.22 -20.27
C LEU A 7 2.90 -14.52 -21.02
N ALA A 8 4.14 -14.98 -20.86
CA ALA A 8 5.27 -14.48 -21.64
C ALA A 8 5.16 -14.88 -23.13
N ASP A 9 4.45 -15.96 -23.46
CA ASP A 9 4.30 -16.44 -24.85
C ASP A 9 3.10 -15.82 -25.57
N ALA A 10 2.34 -14.95 -24.90
CA ALA A 10 1.13 -14.35 -25.47
C ALA A 10 1.49 -13.31 -26.55
N GLN A 11 0.80 -13.38 -27.71
CA GLN A 11 0.95 -12.41 -28.80
C GLN A 11 0.58 -10.98 -28.35
N PHE A 12 -0.31 -10.88 -27.38
CA PHE A 12 -0.77 -9.64 -26.77
C PHE A 12 -0.61 -9.78 -25.26
N ARG A 13 0.25 -8.95 -24.68
CA ARG A 13 0.44 -8.88 -23.23
C ARG A 13 -0.38 -7.70 -22.72
N PRO A 14 -1.46 -7.93 -21.94
CA PRO A 14 -2.19 -6.83 -21.35
C PRO A 14 -1.29 -6.09 -20.36
N ASP A 15 -1.43 -4.77 -20.30
CA ASP A 15 -0.75 -3.96 -19.30
C ASP A 15 -1.26 -4.36 -17.91
N LEU A 16 -0.33 -4.73 -17.03
CA LEU A 16 -0.63 -5.10 -15.65
C LEU A 16 -0.53 -3.86 -14.76
N ASP A 17 -1.64 -3.55 -14.08
CA ASP A 17 -1.71 -2.42 -13.14
C ASP A 17 -1.21 -2.87 -11.77
N PHE A 18 0.05 -2.53 -11.46
CA PHE A 18 0.69 -2.85 -10.21
C PHE A 18 0.58 -1.68 -9.22
N VAL A 19 0.11 -1.97 -8.00
CA VAL A 19 0.12 -1.01 -6.89
C VAL A 19 1.55 -0.85 -6.34
N LEU A 20 2.26 -1.98 -6.23
CA LEU A 20 3.67 -2.09 -5.87
C LEU A 20 4.33 -3.12 -6.81
N PRO A 21 5.67 -3.16 -6.93
CA PRO A 21 6.34 -4.17 -7.74
C PRO A 21 5.89 -5.59 -7.38
N GLY A 22 5.22 -6.26 -8.33
CA GLY A 22 4.68 -7.61 -8.16
C GLY A 22 3.32 -7.71 -7.45
N LEU A 23 2.75 -6.61 -6.94
CA LEU A 23 1.42 -6.58 -6.32
C LEU A 23 0.37 -6.02 -7.29
N LEU A 24 -0.36 -6.91 -7.96
CA LEU A 24 -1.39 -6.54 -8.93
C LEU A 24 -2.58 -5.87 -8.24
N ARG A 25 -3.16 -4.83 -8.85
CA ARG A 25 -4.38 -4.18 -8.36
C ARG A 25 -5.49 -5.20 -8.14
N GLY A 26 -6.21 -5.03 -7.02
CA GLY A 26 -7.33 -5.91 -6.65
C GLY A 26 -6.91 -7.21 -5.99
N THR A 27 -5.61 -7.39 -5.72
CA THR A 27 -5.07 -8.54 -4.99
C THR A 27 -4.62 -8.17 -3.58
N VAL A 28 -4.29 -9.17 -2.77
CA VAL A 28 -3.82 -8.99 -1.39
C VAL A 28 -2.34 -9.40 -1.33
N GLY A 29 -1.52 -8.53 -0.74
CA GLY A 29 -0.11 -8.78 -0.44
C GLY A 29 0.12 -9.05 1.04
N LEU A 30 1.29 -9.58 1.37
CA LEU A 30 1.70 -9.88 2.75
C LEU A 30 3.16 -9.45 2.98
N ILE A 31 3.40 -8.77 4.10
CA ILE A 31 4.75 -8.46 4.60
C ILE A 31 4.97 -9.30 5.86
N VAL A 32 5.99 -10.16 5.85
CA VAL A 32 6.33 -11.05 6.96
C VAL A 32 7.74 -10.78 7.44
N GLY A 33 7.93 -10.90 8.76
CA GLY A 33 9.22 -10.70 9.41
C GLY A 33 9.06 -10.72 10.92
N GLN A 34 10.16 -10.96 11.64
CA GLN A 34 10.17 -11.00 13.10
C GLN A 34 9.74 -9.66 13.72
N GLY A 35 9.47 -9.65 15.04
CA GLY A 35 9.23 -8.41 15.77
C GLY A 35 10.38 -7.42 15.60
N ALA A 36 10.08 -6.13 15.59
CA ALA A 36 11.07 -5.03 15.50
C ALA A 36 11.93 -4.95 14.22
N VAL A 37 11.69 -5.75 13.17
CA VAL A 37 12.44 -5.65 11.88
C VAL A 37 11.98 -4.51 10.97
N GLY A 38 11.09 -3.63 11.44
CA GLY A 38 10.64 -2.46 10.67
C GLY A 38 9.42 -2.67 9.75
N LYS A 39 8.63 -3.75 9.90
CA LYS A 39 7.43 -3.99 9.08
C LYS A 39 6.41 -2.85 9.12
N SER A 40 6.07 -2.35 10.31
CA SER A 40 5.12 -1.24 10.48
C SER A 40 5.65 0.05 9.86
N PHE A 41 6.96 0.28 9.97
CA PHE A 41 7.62 1.42 9.34
C PHE A 41 7.61 1.30 7.81
N LEU A 42 7.90 0.12 7.26
CA LEU A 42 7.79 -0.13 5.82
C LEU A 42 6.35 0.03 5.34
N ALA A 43 5.35 -0.50 6.05
CA ALA A 43 3.94 -0.34 5.72
C ALA A 43 3.52 1.13 5.67
N LEU A 44 4.02 1.94 6.62
CA LEU A 44 3.81 3.39 6.61
C LEU A 44 4.47 4.07 5.41
N GLN A 45 5.73 3.74 5.10
CA GLN A 45 6.46 4.30 3.96
C GLN A 45 5.78 3.94 2.63
N LEU A 46 5.31 2.71 2.47
CA LEU A 46 4.51 2.28 1.32
C LEU A 46 3.25 3.14 1.19
N ALA A 47 2.52 3.35 2.29
CA ALA A 47 1.29 4.15 2.27
C ALA A 47 1.54 5.60 1.87
N ILE A 48 2.61 6.22 2.39
CA ILE A 48 3.02 7.58 2.03
C ILE A 48 3.42 7.65 0.55
N GLY A 49 4.23 6.69 0.07
CA GLY A 49 4.67 6.67 -1.32
C GLY A 49 3.52 6.54 -2.31
N VAL A 50 2.54 5.67 -2.04
CA VAL A 50 1.32 5.54 -2.85
C VAL A 50 0.45 6.79 -2.76
N ALA A 51 0.29 7.39 -1.58
CA ALA A 51 -0.51 8.61 -1.42
C ALA A 51 0.07 9.82 -2.18
N LEU A 52 1.40 9.89 -2.28
CA LEU A 52 2.12 11.01 -2.88
C LEU A 52 2.58 10.74 -4.33
N GLY A 53 2.60 9.48 -4.78
CA GLY A 53 3.25 9.07 -6.02
C GLY A 53 4.77 9.32 -5.98
N ARG A 54 5.42 8.93 -4.89
CA ARG A 54 6.87 9.14 -4.65
C ARG A 54 7.60 7.82 -4.41
N PRO A 55 8.92 7.76 -4.68
CA PRO A 55 9.72 6.60 -4.34
C PRO A 55 9.61 6.23 -2.86
N ILE A 56 9.69 4.94 -2.56
CA ILE A 56 9.46 4.40 -1.21
C ILE A 56 10.78 3.92 -0.60
N GLY A 57 10.98 4.21 0.68
CA GLY A 57 12.14 3.73 1.43
C GLY A 57 13.44 4.42 1.01
N GLN A 58 13.39 5.73 0.80
CA GLN A 58 14.53 6.52 0.33
C GLN A 58 15.68 6.45 1.34
N GLY A 59 16.88 6.14 0.86
CA GLY A 59 18.09 6.05 1.66
C GLY A 59 19.34 6.47 0.90
N PRO A 60 20.50 6.54 1.57
CA PRO A 60 21.76 6.96 0.95
C PRO A 60 22.23 6.02 -0.17
N GLU A 61 21.77 4.77 -0.19
CA GLU A 61 22.07 3.77 -1.21
C GLU A 61 21.02 3.72 -2.34
N GLY A 62 19.98 4.56 -2.27
CA GLY A 62 18.86 4.58 -3.21
C GLY A 62 17.51 4.33 -2.55
N ASP A 63 16.48 4.23 -3.38
CA ASP A 63 15.10 3.93 -2.96
C ASP A 63 14.85 2.41 -2.97
N ILE A 64 14.01 1.91 -2.06
CA ILE A 64 13.61 0.49 -2.04
C ILE A 64 12.68 0.17 -3.21
N TYR A 65 11.74 1.08 -3.51
CA TYR A 65 10.84 0.96 -4.65
C TYR A 65 10.75 2.28 -5.42
N GLU A 66 10.63 2.18 -6.74
CA GLU A 66 10.29 3.30 -7.61
C GLU A 66 8.93 3.90 -7.25
N ALA A 67 8.68 5.12 -7.73
CA ALA A 67 7.42 5.82 -7.48
C ALA A 67 6.23 5.02 -8.05
N PRO A 68 5.26 4.60 -7.22
CA PRO A 68 4.06 3.91 -7.70
C PRO A 68 3.06 4.92 -8.28
N ALA A 69 2.02 4.40 -8.93
CA ALA A 69 0.85 5.21 -9.27
C ALA A 69 0.22 5.81 -8.00
N ARG A 70 -0.13 7.11 -8.05
CA ARG A 70 -0.72 7.81 -6.92
C ARG A 70 -2.15 7.32 -6.64
N GLY A 71 -2.51 7.13 -5.37
CA GLY A 71 -3.86 6.71 -4.99
C GLY A 71 -4.26 7.08 -3.56
N ALA A 72 -5.57 7.18 -3.31
CA ALA A 72 -6.09 7.30 -1.97
C ALA A 72 -5.70 6.05 -1.16
N THR A 73 -5.07 6.28 -0.01
CA THR A 73 -4.46 5.20 0.79
C THR A 73 -4.92 5.31 2.24
N VAL A 74 -5.26 4.17 2.84
CA VAL A 74 -5.61 4.05 4.26
C VAL A 74 -4.59 3.11 4.90
N CYS A 75 -4.03 3.52 6.04
CA CYS A 75 -3.15 2.69 6.84
C CYS A 75 -3.78 2.50 8.22
N VAL A 76 -3.97 1.24 8.63
CA VAL A 76 -4.60 0.87 9.91
C VAL A 76 -3.56 0.18 10.77
N PHE A 77 -3.18 0.82 11.87
CA PHE A 77 -2.28 0.24 12.87
C PHE A 77 -3.09 -0.29 14.04
N GLY A 78 -3.06 -1.60 14.26
CA GLY A 78 -3.81 -2.25 15.34
C GLY A 78 -3.00 -2.48 16.62
N GLU A 79 -1.67 -2.42 16.55
CA GLU A 79 -0.78 -2.72 17.68
C GLU A 79 -0.22 -1.47 18.35
N ASP A 80 -0.21 -0.33 17.64
CA ASP A 80 0.31 0.92 18.18
C ASP A 80 -0.75 1.57 19.09
N PRO A 81 -0.40 1.94 20.33
CA PRO A 81 -1.33 2.66 21.17
C PRO A 81 -1.66 4.00 20.52
N LEU A 82 -2.94 4.36 20.51
CA LEU A 82 -3.33 5.76 20.37
C LEU A 82 -2.66 6.46 21.55
N GLY A 83 -1.55 7.18 21.33
CA GLY A 83 -0.93 7.98 22.39
C GLY A 83 -2.00 8.85 23.08
N ASP A 84 -1.75 9.31 24.32
CA ASP A 84 -2.64 9.98 25.30
C ASP A 84 -3.64 11.07 24.82
N ARG A 85 -3.74 11.33 23.52
CA ARG A 85 -4.83 12.08 22.90
C ARG A 85 -6.15 11.31 23.05
N ALA A 86 -7.00 11.83 23.91
CA ALA A 86 -8.45 11.72 23.75
C ALA A 86 -8.77 11.85 22.26
N GLY A 87 -9.38 10.81 21.68
CA GLY A 87 -9.69 10.77 20.26
C GLY A 87 -10.51 12.00 19.84
N PRO A 88 -10.43 12.42 18.56
CA PRO A 88 -11.37 13.43 18.06
C PRO A 88 -12.80 12.94 18.31
N PRO A 89 -13.76 13.84 18.61
CA PRO A 89 -15.15 13.43 18.78
C PRO A 89 -15.57 12.65 17.54
N ALA A 90 -16.21 11.50 17.76
CA ALA A 90 -16.78 10.67 16.70
C ALA A 90 -17.53 11.59 15.74
N HIS A 91 -17.26 11.46 14.43
CA HIS A 91 -17.96 12.20 13.39
C HIS A 91 -19.45 12.21 13.72
N ALA A 92 -19.97 13.37 14.11
CA ALA A 92 -21.40 13.56 14.23
C ALA A 92 -21.98 13.21 12.87
N ALA A 93 -22.93 12.26 12.87
CA ALA A 93 -23.70 11.93 11.68
C ALA A 93 -24.20 13.23 11.05
N PRO A 94 -24.21 13.37 9.71
CA PRO A 94 -24.81 14.54 9.10
C PRO A 94 -26.28 14.59 9.53
N ASP A 95 -26.64 15.65 10.26
CA ASP A 95 -28.00 15.88 10.70
C ASP A 95 -28.92 15.90 9.48
N ALA A 96 -29.73 14.84 9.37
CA ALA A 96 -30.88 14.84 8.51
C ALA A 96 -31.82 15.94 9.01
N HIS A 97 -32.20 16.85 8.10
CA HIS A 97 -33.16 17.95 8.24
C HIS A 97 -32.56 19.32 8.62
N SER A 98 -32.28 20.11 7.59
CA SER A 98 -32.99 21.38 7.45
C SER A 98 -33.25 21.69 5.98
N ARG A 99 -34.44 22.24 5.77
CA ARG A 99 -35.14 22.62 4.54
C ARG A 99 -34.35 23.57 3.66
#